data_AF-A0A699VDF5-F1
#
_entry.id   AF-A0A699VDF5-F1
#
_cell.length_a   1.000
_cell.length_b   1.000
_cell.length_c   1.000
_cell.angle_alpha   90.00
_cell.angle_beta   90.00
_cell.angle_gamma   90.00
#
_symmetry.space_group_name_H-M   'P 1'
#
loop_
_entity.id
_entity.type
_entity.pdbx_description
1 polymer ?
#
loop_
_entity_poly.entity_id
_entity_poly.type
_entity_poly.pdbx_seq_one_letter_code
_entity_poly.pdbx_strand_id
1 'polypeptide(L)'
;MLVDIPHRSLFILGLNALISKSAIPLRRRQLPWTRRIESLTCRRSLMSWVERLKREYHSIRQTNNETNMEFMQRFLRLAGFLGAAAGTEKEQAKNFQWGLR
;
A
#
# COMPACT_ATOMS: atom_id res chain seq x y z
N MET A 1 36.45 -37.74 36.80
CA MET A 1 35.54 -36.63 36.47
C MET A 1 35.93 -36.11 35.09
N LEU A 2 35.28 -36.60 34.04
CA LEU A 2 35.43 -36.09 32.68
C LEU A 2 34.01 -35.76 32.21
N VAL A 3 33.71 -34.47 32.08
CA VAL A 3 32.48 -34.00 31.43
C VAL A 3 32.72 -34.20 29.94
N ASP A 4 32.17 -35.28 29.41
CA ASP A 4 32.12 -35.55 27.97
C ASP A 4 31.16 -34.54 27.35
N ILE A 5 31.71 -33.42 26.87
CA ILE A 5 30.96 -32.41 26.13
C ILE A 5 30.63 -33.04 24.77
N PRO A 6 29.35 -33.26 24.44
CA PRO A 6 29.02 -33.95 23.20
C PRO A 6 29.41 -33.08 22.02
N HIS A 7 30.15 -33.68 21.08
CA HIS A 7 30.63 -33.14 19.80
C HIS A 7 29.56 -32.49 18.88
N ARG A 8 28.32 -32.30 19.35
CA ARG A 8 27.25 -31.55 18.69
C ARG A 8 27.31 -30.03 18.93
N SER A 9 27.96 -29.56 19.99
CA SER A 9 27.99 -28.11 20.29
C SER A 9 28.99 -27.33 19.43
N LEU A 10 30.11 -27.95 19.06
CA LEU A 10 31.13 -27.33 18.21
C LEU A 10 30.72 -27.27 16.73
N PHE A 11 29.84 -28.17 16.28
CA PHE A 11 29.33 -28.16 14.91
C PHE A 11 28.41 -26.97 14.63
N ILE A 12 27.61 -26.54 15.62
CA ILE A 12 26.70 -25.39 15.51
C ILE A 12 27.48 -24.06 15.47
N LEU A 13 28.55 -23.92 16.26
CA LEU A 13 29.41 -22.73 16.24
C LEU A 13 30.26 -22.65 14.96
N GLY A 14 30.71 -23.79 14.40
CA GLY A 14 31.40 -23.85 13.12
C GLY A 14 30.50 -23.54 11.91
N LEU A 15 29.25 -24.05 11.90
CA LEU A 15 28.29 -23.74 10.83
C LEU A 15 27.90 -22.26 10.82
N ASN A 16 27.74 -21.64 11.99
CA ASN A 16 27.45 -20.21 12.10
C ASN A 16 28.62 -19.34 11.57
N ALA A 17 29.87 -19.77 11.72
CA ALA A 17 31.04 -19.06 11.18
C ALA A 17 31.24 -19.24 9.66
N LEU A 18 30.81 -20.39 9.10
CA LEU A 18 30.85 -20.65 7.66
C LEU A 18 29.68 -19.99 6.91
N ILE A 19 28.54 -19.82 7.57
CA ILE A 19 27.38 -19.09 7.05
C ILE A 19 27.54 -17.57 7.27
N SER A 20 28.35 -17.13 8.26
CA SER A 20 28.60 -15.71 8.58
C SER A 20 29.85 -15.13 7.90
N LYS A 21 30.01 -15.38 6.59
CA LYS A 21 30.93 -14.63 5.73
C LYS A 21 30.33 -14.26 4.37
N SER A 22 29.03 -14.00 4.34
CA SER A 22 28.60 -12.80 3.63
C SER A 22 28.12 -11.83 4.69
N ALA A 23 28.84 -10.71 4.80
CA ALA A 23 28.22 -9.50 5.30
C ALA A 23 27.04 -9.24 4.37
N ILE A 24 25.85 -9.73 4.73
CA ILE A 24 24.62 -9.09 4.32
C ILE A 24 24.53 -7.92 5.30
N PRO A 25 24.99 -6.70 4.95
CA PRO A 25 24.39 -5.59 5.63
C PRO A 25 22.92 -5.75 5.31
N LEU A 26 22.12 -5.98 6.35
CA LEU A 26 20.70 -5.73 6.31
C LEU A 26 20.60 -4.26 5.88
N ARG A 27 20.60 -4.03 4.57
CA ARG A 27 20.39 -2.74 3.93
C ARG A 27 18.89 -2.46 4.06
N ARG A 28 18.38 -2.52 5.28
CA ARG A 28 17.18 -1.79 5.69
C ARG A 28 17.58 -0.33 5.65
N ARG A 29 17.58 0.21 4.43
CA ARG A 29 17.22 1.59 4.08
C ARG A 29 17.36 2.58 5.24
N GLN A 30 18.58 2.87 5.68
CA GLN A 30 18.87 4.22 6.17
C GLN A 30 18.86 5.09 4.91
N LEU A 31 17.66 5.34 4.38
CA LEU A 31 17.47 6.26 3.28
C LEU A 31 17.98 7.63 3.78
N PRO A 32 18.77 8.35 2.97
CA PRO A 32 19.19 9.71 3.29
C PRO A 32 17.99 10.52 3.79
N TRP A 33 18.18 11.40 4.77
CA TRP A 33 17.08 12.16 5.37
C TRP A 33 16.23 12.89 4.31
N THR A 34 16.83 13.26 3.17
CA THR A 34 16.15 13.81 1.99
C THR A 34 15.12 12.86 1.38
N ARG A 35 15.46 11.59 1.18
CA ARG A 35 14.51 10.54 0.74
C ARG A 35 13.39 10.31 1.75
N ARG A 36 13.67 10.49 3.05
CA ARG A 36 12.63 10.41 4.10
C ARG A 36 11.70 11.62 4.04
N ILE A 37 12.22 12.83 3.86
CA ILE A 37 11.40 14.04 3.67
C ILE A 37 10.58 13.93 2.38
N GLU A 38 11.18 13.53 1.27
CA GLU A 38 10.47 13.25 0.02
C GLU A 38 9.35 12.21 0.23
N SER A 39 9.60 11.18 1.05
CA SER A 39 8.55 10.20 1.39
C SER A 39 7.42 10.79 2.23
N LEU A 40 7.72 11.74 3.13
CA LEU A 40 6.71 12.40 3.96
C LEU A 40 5.93 13.44 3.16
N THR A 41 6.59 14.21 2.30
CA THR A 41 5.96 15.16 1.38
C THR A 41 5.10 14.42 0.36
N CYS A 42 5.59 13.30 -0.18
CA CYS A 42 4.81 12.42 -1.05
C CYS A 42 3.62 11.82 -0.31
N ARG A 43 3.80 11.35 0.94
CA ARG A 43 2.68 10.87 1.77
C ARG A 43 1.66 11.97 2.04
N ARG A 44 2.09 13.20 2.33
CA ARG A 44 1.20 14.34 2.55
C ARG A 44 0.44 14.72 1.28
N SER A 45 1.12 14.71 0.14
CA SER A 45 0.52 14.94 -1.18
C SER A 45 -0.47 13.82 -1.54
N LEU A 46 -0.12 12.56 -1.29
CA LEU A 46 -0.98 11.39 -1.48
C LEU A 46 -2.24 11.49 -0.62
N MET A 47 -2.12 11.85 0.67
CA MET A 47 -3.28 12.01 1.54
C MET A 47 -4.18 13.15 1.06
N SER A 48 -3.62 14.31 0.69
CA SER A 48 -4.39 15.41 0.08
C SER A 48 -5.12 14.97 -1.20
N TRP A 49 -4.44 14.19 -2.04
CA TRP A 49 -4.99 13.66 -3.28
C TRP A 49 -6.12 12.66 -3.04
N VAL A 50 -5.95 11.74 -2.07
CA VAL A 50 -6.98 10.78 -1.66
C VAL A 50 -8.21 11.49 -1.09
N GLU A 51 -8.03 12.51 -0.25
CA GLU A 51 -9.14 13.30 0.29
C GLU A 51 -9.91 14.05 -0.81
N ARG A 52 -9.21 14.54 -1.84
CA ARG A 52 -9.86 15.13 -3.01
C ARG A 52 -10.66 14.09 -3.80
N LEU A 53 -10.11 12.89 -4.02
CA LEU A 53 -10.81 11.80 -4.71
C LEU A 53 -12.07 11.36 -3.97
N LYS A 54 -12.04 11.27 -2.63
CA LYS A 54 -13.25 10.94 -1.85
C LYS A 54 -14.36 11.97 -2.06
N ARG A 55 -14.03 13.27 -2.08
CA ARG A 55 -15.02 14.34 -2.34
C ARG A 55 -15.62 14.25 -3.74
N GLU A 56 -14.78 14.02 -4.74
CA GLU A 56 -15.21 13.82 -6.13
C GLU A 56 -16.12 12.60 -6.25
N TYR A 57 -15.75 11.50 -5.59
CA TYR A 57 -16.54 10.27 -5.58
C TYR A 57 -17.92 10.44 -4.94
N HIS A 58 -18.01 11.11 -3.79
CA HIS A 58 -19.30 11.37 -3.15
C HIS A 58 -20.18 12.37 -3.90
N SER A 59 -19.59 13.23 -4.73
CA SER A 59 -20.31 14.23 -5.53
C SER A 59 -20.59 13.78 -6.95
N ILE A 60 -20.22 12.55 -7.32
CA ILE A 60 -20.33 12.07 -8.71
C ILE A 60 -21.79 11.96 -9.12
N ARG A 61 -22.12 12.59 -10.25
CA ARG A 61 -23.45 12.56 -10.87
C ARG A 61 -23.29 12.59 -12.38
N GLN A 62 -24.17 11.88 -13.06
CA GLN A 62 -24.29 11.90 -14.50
C GLN A 62 -24.79 13.26 -14.94
N THR A 63 -24.12 13.83 -15.94
CA THR A 63 -24.53 15.09 -16.55
C THR A 63 -25.37 14.83 -17.80
N ASN A 64 -26.24 15.77 -18.15
CA ASN A 64 -27.22 15.61 -19.24
C ASN A 64 -26.57 15.42 -20.62
N ASN A 65 -25.30 15.82 -20.76
CA ASN A 65 -24.51 15.73 -21.99
C ASN A 65 -23.52 14.55 -21.97
N GLU A 66 -23.53 13.74 -20.91
CA GLU A 66 -22.62 12.62 -20.72
C GLU A 66 -23.37 11.30 -20.96
N THR A 67 -22.77 10.44 -21.78
CA THR A 67 -23.29 9.11 -22.02
C THR A 67 -23.11 8.24 -20.77
N ASN A 68 -24.00 7.26 -20.57
CA ASN A 68 -23.89 6.33 -19.44
C ASN A 68 -22.51 5.63 -19.39
N MET A 69 -21.90 5.36 -20.55
CA MET A 69 -20.58 4.75 -20.63
C MET A 69 -19.46 5.66 -20.10
N GLU A 70 -19.48 6.95 -20.43
CA GLU A 70 -18.52 7.92 -19.91
C GLU A 70 -18.66 8.08 -18.40
N PHE A 71 -19.90 8.14 -17.91
CA PHE A 71 -20.20 8.16 -16.48
C PHE A 71 -19.68 6.90 -15.77
N MET A 72 -19.96 5.71 -16.32
CA MET A 72 -19.45 4.44 -15.80
C MET A 72 -17.93 4.40 -15.76
N GLN A 73 -17.26 4.85 -16.81
CA GLN A 73 -15.79 4.89 -16.85
C GLN A 73 -15.22 5.78 -15.76
N ARG A 74 -15.81 6.97 -15.53
CA ARG A 74 -15.38 7.87 -14.45
C ARG A 74 -15.65 7.27 -13.08
N PHE A 75 -16.82 6.69 -12.88
CA PHE A 75 -17.19 6.04 -11.63
C PHE A 75 -16.24 4.89 -11.28
N LEU A 76 -15.99 3.99 -12.23
CA LEU A 76 -15.06 2.87 -12.05
C LEU A 76 -13.62 3.32 -11.83
N ARG A 77 -13.20 4.40 -12.49
CA ARG A 77 -11.87 4.99 -12.27
C ARG A 77 -11.72 5.52 -10.85
N LEU A 78 -12.72 6.24 -10.33
CA LEU A 78 -12.70 6.73 -8.94
C LEU A 78 -12.78 5.58 -7.93
N ALA A 79 -13.69 4.62 -8.13
CA ALA A 79 -13.83 3.46 -7.27
C ALA A 79 -12.54 2.60 -7.26
N GLY A 80 -11.88 2.44 -8.40
CA GLY A 80 -10.62 1.71 -8.52
C GLY A 80 -9.45 2.38 -7.78
N PHE A 81 -9.37 3.72 -7.79
CA PHE A 81 -8.34 4.44 -7.03
C PHE A 81 -8.60 4.46 -5.53
N LEU A 82 -9.87 4.52 -5.12
CA LEU A 82 -10.26 4.53 -3.71
C LEU A 82 -10.23 3.12 -3.10
N GLY A 83 -10.47 2.07 -3.89
CA GLY A 83 -10.47 0.68 -3.46
C GLY A 83 -11.35 0.47 -2.23
N ALA A 84 -10.78 -0.05 -1.14
CA ALA A 84 -11.50 -0.25 0.12
C ALA A 84 -12.06 1.06 0.73
N ALA A 85 -11.52 2.23 0.38
CA ALA A 85 -12.02 3.52 0.86
C ALA A 85 -13.28 4.00 0.12
N ALA A 86 -13.67 3.36 -1.00
CA ALA A 86 -14.93 3.65 -1.70
C ALA A 86 -16.17 3.07 -0.99
N GLY A 87 -15.96 2.29 0.08
CA GLY A 87 -17.03 1.61 0.82
C GLY A 87 -17.32 0.21 0.28
N THR A 88 -18.33 -0.42 0.85
CA THR A 88 -18.78 -1.76 0.45
C THR A 88 -19.43 -1.75 -0.93
N GLU A 89 -19.46 -2.88 -1.62
CA GLU A 89 -20.12 -3.01 -2.94
C GLU A 89 -21.56 -2.48 -2.93
N LYS A 90 -22.29 -2.69 -1.81
CA LYS A 90 -23.65 -2.19 -1.62
C LYS A 90 -23.73 -0.66 -1.56
N GLU A 91 -22.77 -0.01 -0.90
CA GLU A 91 -22.71 1.45 -0.84
C GLU A 91 -22.29 2.04 -2.19
N GLN A 92 -21.33 1.39 -2.87
CA GLN A 92 -20.93 1.78 -4.22
C GLN A 92 -22.10 1.67 -5.20
N ALA A 93 -22.87 0.58 -5.16
CA ALA A 93 -24.05 0.39 -5.99
C ALA A 93 -25.13 1.46 -5.75
N LYS A 94 -25.34 1.85 -4.48
CA LYS A 94 -26.26 2.96 -4.14
C LYS A 94 -25.78 4.31 -4.67
N ASN A 95 -24.48 4.61 -4.55
CA ASN A 95 -23.88 5.84 -5.07
C ASN A 95 -23.98 5.89 -6.60
N PHE A 96 -23.81 4.74 -7.27
CA PHE A 96 -24.01 4.62 -8.71
C PHE A 96 -25.46 4.95 -9.10
N GLN A 97 -26.43 4.35 -8.41
CA GLN A 97 -27.86 4.63 -8.64
C GLN A 97 -28.25 6.09 -8.39
N TRP A 98 -27.70 6.72 -7.35
CA TRP A 98 -27.95 8.15 -7.07
C TRP A 98 -27.23 9.08 -8.04
N GLY A 99 -26.15 8.61 -8.64
CA GLY A 99 -25.41 9.34 -9.67
C GLY A 99 -26.10 9.30 -11.03
N LEU A 100 -26.86 8.25 -11.34
CA LEU A 100 -27.70 8.20 -12.53
C LEU A 100 -28.90 9.13 -12.36
N ARG A 101 -29.14 10.00 -13.34
CA ARG A 101 -30.24 10.95 -13.37
C ARG A 101 -31.13 10.72 -14.57
#